data_AF-A0A2X1MV43-F1
#
_entry.id   AF-A0A2X1MV43-F1
#
_cell.length_a   1.000
_cell.length_b   1.000
_cell.length_c   1.000
_cell.angle_alpha   90.00
_cell.angle_beta   90.00
_cell.angle_gamma   90.00
#
_symmetry.space_group_name_H-M   'P 1'
#
loop_
_entity.id
_entity.type
_entity.pdbx_description
1 polymer ?
#
loop_
_entity_poly.entity_id
_entity_poly.type
_entity_poly.pdbx_seq_one_letter_code
_entity_poly.pdbx_strand_id
1 'polypeptide(L)'
;MESKRLDNAALAAGISPNYINAHGKPQSISAETKRRLLDAMHQRTATKVAVTPVPNVMVYTSGKKMPMVVEGSGEYSWLLTTEEGTQYKGHVTGGKAFNLPTKLPEGYHTLTLTQDDQRAHCG
;
A
#
# COMPACT_ATOMS: atom_id res chain seq x y z
N MET A 1 23.84 21.25 0.83
CA MET A 1 22.58 20.93 0.12
C MET A 1 22.32 19.42 0.00
N GLU A 2 23.36 18.57 -0.04
CA GLU A 2 23.20 17.09 -0.08
C GLU A 2 22.56 16.46 1.16
N SER A 3 22.89 16.91 2.37
CA SER A 3 22.37 16.31 3.61
C SER A 3 20.84 16.36 3.68
N LYS A 4 20.25 17.51 3.32
CA LYS A 4 18.78 17.68 3.30
C LYS A 4 18.10 16.77 2.27
N ARG A 5 18.74 16.49 1.13
CA ARG A 5 18.20 15.57 0.13
C ARG A 5 18.26 14.13 0.63
N LEU A 6 19.37 13.75 1.27
CA LEU A 6 19.53 12.43 1.87
C LEU A 6 18.52 12.20 3.02
N ASP A 7 18.33 13.19 3.88
CA ASP A 7 17.36 13.14 4.97
C ASP A 7 15.92 13.00 4.45
N ASN A 8 15.57 13.77 3.41
CA ASN A 8 14.26 13.65 2.77
C ASN A 8 14.05 12.28 2.11
N ALA A 9 15.05 11.75 1.43
CA ALA A 9 14.97 10.44 0.79
C ALA A 9 14.87 9.30 1.82
N ALA A 10 15.65 9.37 2.91
CA ALA A 10 15.57 8.44 4.02
C ALA A 10 14.17 8.47 4.66
N LEU A 11 13.63 9.66 4.93
CA LEU A 11 12.30 9.82 5.52
C LEU A 11 11.20 9.25 4.60
N ALA A 12 11.28 9.50 3.29
CA ALA A 12 10.34 8.95 2.31
C ALA A 12 10.37 7.41 2.24
N ALA A 13 11.52 6.80 2.52
CA ALA A 13 11.68 5.34 2.63
C ALA A 13 11.31 4.79 4.03
N GLY A 14 10.78 5.61 4.94
CA GLY A 14 10.45 5.21 6.31
C GLY A 14 11.64 5.12 7.26
N ILE A 15 12.81 5.63 6.87
CA ILE A 15 14.02 5.65 7.70
C ILE A 15 14.02 6.94 8.52
N SER A 16 13.74 6.82 9.83
CA SER A 16 13.78 7.96 10.76
C SER A 16 15.21 8.49 10.91
N PRO A 17 15.41 9.83 10.97
CA PRO A 17 16.74 10.41 11.16
C PRO A 17 17.30 10.23 12.58
N ASN A 18 16.45 9.95 13.57
CA ASN A 18 16.80 9.79 14.98
C ASN A 18 16.02 8.64 15.63
N TYR A 19 16.59 8.05 16.68
CA TYR A 19 15.97 7.00 17.48
C TYR A 19 16.36 7.15 18.96
N ILE A 20 15.66 6.44 19.85
CA ILE A 20 16.05 6.27 21.25
C ILE A 20 16.88 4.98 21.35
N ASN A 21 18.13 5.08 21.79
CA ASN A 21 18.98 3.90 21.93
C ASN A 21 18.59 3.05 23.15
N ALA A 22 19.19 1.86 23.28
CA ALA A 22 18.88 0.92 24.36
C ALA A 22 19.10 1.48 25.79
N HIS A 23 19.82 2.60 25.91
CA HIS A 23 20.04 3.30 27.17
C HIS A 23 19.06 4.48 27.37
N GLY A 24 18.03 4.61 26.54
CA GLY A 24 17.03 5.67 26.63
C GLY A 24 17.49 7.03 26.09
N LYS A 25 18.66 7.10 25.42
CA LYS A 25 19.20 8.38 24.92
C LYS A 25 18.82 8.62 23.46
N PRO A 26 18.42 9.85 23.08
CA PRO A 26 18.27 10.22 21.68
C PRO A 26 19.59 10.09 20.93
N GLN A 27 19.57 9.44 19.78
CA GLN A 27 20.73 9.22 18.93
C GLN A 27 20.36 9.45 17.47
N SER A 28 21.20 10.21 16.76
CA SER A 28 21.04 10.47 15.33
C SER A 28 21.66 9.37 14.49
N ILE A 29 21.02 9.04 13.37
CA ILE A 29 21.59 8.13 12.37
C ILE A 29 22.56 8.93 11.48
N SER A 30 23.79 8.42 11.34
CA SER A 30 24.83 9.04 10.52
C SER A 30 24.45 9.05 9.03
N ALA A 31 25.03 9.98 8.26
CA ALA A 31 24.78 10.06 6.82
C ALA A 31 25.20 8.79 6.07
N GLU A 32 26.29 8.13 6.49
CA GLU A 32 26.75 6.88 5.89
C GLU A 32 25.75 5.74 6.12
N THR A 33 25.24 5.61 7.35
CA THR A 33 24.24 4.60 7.68
C THR A 33 22.94 4.85 6.94
N LYS A 34 22.49 6.11 6.83
CA LYS A 34 21.31 6.48 6.01
C LYS A 34 21.48 6.05 4.56
N ARG A 35 22.65 6.31 3.95
CA ARG A 35 22.94 5.89 2.57
C ARG A 35 22.87 4.38 2.39
N ARG A 36 23.46 3.59 3.30
CA ARG A 36 23.44 2.12 3.23
C ARG A 36 22.05 1.53 3.43
N LEU A 37 21.28 2.05 4.39
CA LEU A 37 19.90 1.63 4.61
C LEU A 37 19.04 1.96 3.39
N LEU A 38 19.22 3.15 2.83
CA LEU A 38 18.50 3.60 1.66
C LEU A 38 18.85 2.74 0.43
N ASP A 39 20.12 2.40 0.22
CA ASP A 39 20.56 1.47 -0.83
C ASP A 39 19.93 0.07 -0.66
N ALA A 40 19.92 -0.46 0.57
CA ALA A 40 19.28 -1.74 0.88
C ALA A 40 17.76 -1.73 0.65
N MET A 41 17.09 -0.59 0.87
CA MET A 41 15.67 -0.42 0.53
C MET A 41 15.45 -0.33 -0.99
N HIS A 42 16.35 0.34 -1.72
CA HIS A 42 16.28 0.55 -3.17
C HIS A 42 16.70 -0.66 -4.02
N GLN A 43 17.32 -1.71 -3.44
CA GLN A 43 17.51 -3.00 -4.14
C GLN A 43 16.18 -3.67 -4.51
N ARG A 44 15.06 -3.29 -3.87
CA ARG A 44 13.76 -3.38 -4.52
C ARG A 44 13.65 -2.15 -5.40
N THR A 45 14.10 -2.26 -6.63
CA THR A 45 13.83 -1.28 -7.68
C THR A 45 12.40 -0.80 -7.47
N ALA A 46 12.25 0.49 -7.13
CA ALA A 46 11.00 1.19 -7.33
C ALA A 46 10.81 1.22 -8.84
N THR A 47 10.42 0.08 -9.41
CA THR A 47 9.66 0.02 -10.64
C THR A 47 8.57 1.01 -10.37
N LYS A 48 8.67 2.18 -11.02
CA LYS A 48 7.70 3.27 -10.94
C LYS A 48 6.36 2.57 -10.90
N VAL A 49 5.74 2.49 -9.71
CA VAL A 49 4.54 1.68 -9.52
C VAL A 49 3.59 2.34 -10.50
N ALA A 50 3.26 1.63 -11.58
CA ALA A 50 2.27 2.11 -12.50
C ALA A 50 1.09 2.50 -11.62
N VAL A 51 0.51 3.68 -11.81
CA VAL A 51 -0.62 4.13 -10.99
C VAL A 51 -1.70 3.08 -11.16
N THR A 52 -1.78 2.15 -10.22
CA THR A 52 -2.75 1.07 -10.25
C THR A 52 -4.00 1.63 -9.59
N PRO A 53 -5.18 1.34 -10.14
CA PRO A 53 -6.44 1.87 -9.59
C PRO A 53 -6.72 1.37 -8.15
N VAL A 54 -5.98 0.35 -7.69
CA VAL A 54 -5.98 -0.13 -6.30
C VAL A 54 -4.54 -0.35 -5.81
N PRO A 55 -4.30 -0.26 -4.49
CA PRO A 55 -3.00 -0.62 -3.94
C PRO A 55 -2.75 -2.13 -4.06
N ASN A 56 -1.49 -2.54 -3.95
CA ASN A 56 -1.09 -3.95 -4.09
C ASN A 56 -1.68 -4.85 -2.99
N VAL A 57 -1.81 -4.33 -1.77
CA VAL A 57 -2.31 -5.04 -0.59
C VAL A 57 -3.14 -4.08 0.25
N MET A 58 -4.26 -4.56 0.78
CA MET A 58 -5.09 -3.81 1.73
C MET A 58 -5.47 -4.70 2.91
N VAL A 59 -5.25 -4.20 4.12
CA VAL A 59 -5.53 -4.92 5.35
C VAL A 59 -6.68 -4.24 6.08
N TYR A 60 -7.72 -5.00 6.36
CA TYR A 60 -8.89 -4.55 7.13
C TYR A 60 -9.04 -5.37 8.41
N THR A 61 -9.63 -4.76 9.43
CA THR A 61 -10.00 -5.47 10.66
C THR A 61 -11.42 -6.02 10.53
N SER A 62 -11.61 -7.29 10.88
CA SER A 62 -12.92 -7.94 10.91
C SER A 62 -13.95 -7.15 11.72
N GLY A 63 -15.20 -7.15 11.26
CA GLY A 63 -16.33 -6.46 11.90
C GLY A 63 -16.37 -4.94 11.74
N LYS A 64 -15.40 -4.32 11.06
CA LYS A 64 -15.43 -2.88 10.74
C LYS A 64 -15.91 -2.62 9.32
N LYS A 65 -16.35 -1.38 9.06
CA LYS A 65 -16.56 -0.92 7.68
C LYS A 65 -15.21 -0.89 6.97
N MET A 66 -15.20 -1.36 5.74
CA MET A 66 -14.01 -1.47 4.91
C MET A 66 -14.17 -0.56 3.69
N PRO A 67 -14.01 0.77 3.88
CA PRO A 67 -14.09 1.72 2.79
C PRO A 67 -12.81 1.65 1.95
N MET A 68 -13.00 1.56 0.65
CA MET A 68 -11.93 1.51 -0.34
C MET A 68 -12.18 2.57 -1.40
N VAL A 69 -11.13 3.28 -1.80
CA VAL A 69 -11.18 4.22 -2.92
C VAL A 69 -10.48 3.58 -4.11
N VAL A 70 -11.14 3.63 -5.26
CA VAL A 70 -10.51 3.26 -6.53
C VAL A 70 -9.92 4.51 -7.14
N GLU A 71 -8.61 4.54 -7.37
CA GLU A 71 -7.96 5.63 -8.08
C GLU A 71 -8.22 5.54 -9.59
N GLY A 72 -8.26 6.68 -10.27
CA GLY A 72 -8.57 6.76 -11.70
C GLY A 72 -9.99 7.26 -11.99
N SER A 73 -10.44 7.07 -13.23
CA SER A 73 -11.70 7.58 -13.74
C SER A 73 -12.41 6.56 -14.60
N GLY A 74 -13.75 6.59 -14.61
CA GLY A 74 -14.58 5.65 -15.34
C GLY A 74 -15.23 4.62 -14.42
N GLU A 75 -15.89 3.62 -15.00
CA GLU A 75 -16.56 2.57 -14.25
C GLU A 75 -15.68 1.32 -14.19
N TYR A 76 -15.51 0.76 -13.00
CA TYR A 76 -14.77 -0.46 -12.73
C TYR A 76 -15.72 -1.55 -12.25
N SER A 77 -15.54 -2.75 -12.76
CA SER A 77 -16.14 -3.96 -12.20
C SER A 77 -15.16 -4.56 -11.20
N TRP A 78 -15.59 -4.81 -9.97
CA TRP A 78 -14.76 -5.46 -8.95
C TRP A 78 -15.27 -6.86 -8.63
N LEU A 79 -14.33 -7.77 -8.39
CA LEU A 79 -14.55 -9.15 -7.96
C LEU A 79 -13.64 -9.45 -6.77
N LEU A 80 -14.24 -9.71 -5.61
CA LEU A 80 -13.54 -10.16 -4.42
C LEU A 80 -13.74 -11.66 -4.27
N THR A 81 -12.66 -12.42 -4.26
CA THR A 81 -12.65 -13.86 -4.00
C THR A 81 -12.08 -14.10 -2.61
N THR A 82 -12.87 -14.70 -1.73
CA THR A 82 -12.39 -15.10 -0.40
C THR A 82 -11.42 -16.28 -0.50
N GLU A 83 -10.70 -16.55 0.59
CA GLU A 83 -9.79 -17.70 0.68
C GLU A 83 -10.51 -19.03 0.39
N GLU A 84 -11.75 -19.13 0.87
CA GLU A 84 -12.64 -20.28 0.69
C GLU A 84 -13.28 -20.35 -0.71
N GLY A 85 -12.96 -19.40 -1.61
CA GLY A 85 -13.47 -19.35 -2.98
C GLY A 85 -14.85 -18.69 -3.13
N THR A 86 -15.41 -18.09 -2.08
CA THR A 86 -16.66 -17.32 -2.19
C THR A 86 -16.41 -16.02 -2.94
N GLN A 87 -17.26 -15.72 -3.91
CA GLN A 87 -17.11 -14.55 -4.77
C GLN A 87 -18.16 -13.48 -4.47
N TYR A 88 -17.70 -12.24 -4.33
CA TYR A 88 -18.52 -11.04 -4.27
C TYR A 88 -18.17 -10.14 -5.44
N LYS A 89 -19.17 -9.50 -6.04
CA LYS A 89 -18.95 -8.62 -7.20
C LYS A 89 -19.81 -7.37 -7.14
N GLY A 90 -19.36 -6.33 -7.82
CA GLY A 90 -20.10 -5.09 -7.97
C GLY A 90 -19.41 -4.15 -8.96
N HIS A 91 -19.92 -2.92 -9.02
CA HIS A 91 -19.37 -1.86 -9.85
C HIS A 91 -19.06 -0.64 -8.98
N VAL A 92 -18.06 0.14 -9.39
CA VAL A 92 -17.67 1.37 -8.71
C VAL A 92 -17.10 2.38 -9.71
N THR A 93 -17.45 3.65 -9.54
CA THR A 93 -16.82 4.75 -10.28
C THR A 93 -15.46 5.07 -9.69
N GLY A 94 -14.43 5.18 -10.54
CA GLY A 94 -13.12 5.71 -10.17
C GLY A 94 -13.23 7.08 -9.48
N GLY A 95 -12.41 7.29 -8.46
CA GLY A 95 -12.43 8.47 -7.60
C GLY A 95 -13.49 8.43 -6.48
N LYS A 96 -14.35 7.41 -6.43
CA LYS A 96 -15.33 7.24 -5.34
C LYS A 96 -14.92 6.17 -4.35
N ALA A 97 -15.27 6.41 -3.09
CA ALA A 97 -15.18 5.40 -2.05
C ALA A 97 -16.37 4.44 -2.15
N PHE A 98 -16.12 3.15 -2.00
CA PHE A 98 -17.14 2.13 -1.81
C PHE A 98 -16.79 1.22 -0.64
N ASN A 99 -17.76 0.47 -0.13
CA ASN A 99 -17.54 -0.45 0.98
C ASN A 99 -17.47 -1.88 0.47
N LEU A 100 -16.45 -2.62 0.91
CA LEU A 100 -16.40 -4.07 0.73
C LEU A 100 -17.50 -4.77 1.57
N PRO A 101 -17.87 -6.01 1.23
CA PRO A 101 -18.83 -6.80 2.01
C PRO A 101 -18.43 -6.86 3.49
N THR A 102 -19.36 -6.59 4.41
CA THR A 102 -19.06 -6.49 5.85
C THR A 102 -18.93 -7.84 6.57
N LYS A 103 -19.30 -8.95 5.91
CA LYS A 103 -19.26 -10.32 6.45
C LYS A 103 -18.22 -11.16 5.73
N LEU A 104 -17.00 -10.65 5.64
CA LEU A 104 -15.88 -11.44 5.13
C LEU A 104 -15.28 -12.28 6.27
N PRO A 105 -14.97 -13.56 6.03
CA PRO A 105 -14.22 -14.36 6.99
C PRO A 105 -12.82 -13.77 7.20
N GLU A 106 -12.17 -14.11 8.31
CA GLU A 106 -10.77 -13.76 8.49
C GLU A 106 -9.91 -14.65 7.57
N GLY A 107 -9.00 -14.05 6.82
CA GLY A 107 -8.13 -14.78 5.89
C GLY A 107 -7.58 -13.88 4.78
N TYR A 108 -6.89 -14.51 3.83
CA TYR A 108 -6.37 -13.81 2.65
C TYR A 108 -7.42 -13.80 1.55
N HIS A 109 -7.67 -12.63 0.97
CA HIS A 109 -8.67 -12.46 -0.06
C HIS A 109 -8.06 -11.75 -1.24
N THR A 110 -8.52 -12.09 -2.44
CA THR A 110 -8.05 -11.46 -3.67
C THR A 110 -9.15 -10.59 -4.24
N LEU A 111 -8.88 -9.29 -4.35
CA LEU A 111 -9.71 -8.34 -5.05
C LEU A 111 -9.14 -8.12 -6.46
N THR A 112 -9.98 -8.26 -7.47
CA THR A 112 -9.65 -7.95 -8.86
C THR A 112 -10.56 -6.83 -9.34
N LEU A 113 -9.97 -5.74 -9.85
CA LEU A 113 -10.69 -4.71 -10.61
C LEU A 113 -10.47 -4.94 -12.09
N THR A 114 -11.53 -4.74 -12.86
CA THR A 114 -11.52 -4.79 -14.32
C THR A 114 -12.15 -3.51 -14.86
N GLN A 115 -11.45 -2.85 -15.76
CA GLN A 115 -11.96 -1.74 -16.57
C GLN A 115 -11.53 -2.00 -18.02
N ASP A 116 -12.51 -2.17 -18.90
CA ASP A 116 -12.26 -2.58 -20.29
C ASP A 116 -11.36 -3.83 -20.35
N ASP A 117 -10.16 -3.71 -20.92
CA ASP A 117 -9.16 -4.80 -21.02
C ASP A 117 -8.13 -4.78 -19.87
N GLN A 118 -8.15 -3.74 -19.03
CA GLN A 118 -7.20 -3.60 -17.92
C GLN A 118 -7.70 -4.30 -16.66
N ARG A 119 -6.80 -5.07 -16.04
CA ARG A 119 -7.04 -5.73 -14.74
C ARG A 119 -6.01 -5.30 -13.72
N ALA A 120 -6.48 -4.98 -12.52
CA ALA A 120 -5.65 -4.69 -11.36
C ALA A 120 -6.02 -5.65 -10.23
N HIS A 121 -5.02 -6.03 -9.44
CA HIS A 121 -5.19 -7.00 -8.36
C HIS A 121 -4.71 -6.40 -7.05
N CYS A 122 -5.45 -6.69 -5.98
CA CYS A 122 -5.07 -6.43 -4.59
C CYS A 122 -5.21 -7.74 -3.82
N GLY A 123 -4.12 -8.19 -3.18
CA GLY A 123 -4.06 -9.44 -2.42
C GLY A 123 -3.88 -9.23 -0.92
#